data_AF-A0A955GM00-F1
#
_entry.id   AF-A0A955GM00-F1
#
_cell.length_a   1.000
_cell.length_b   1.000
_cell.length_c   1.000
_cell.angle_alpha   90.00
_cell.angle_beta   90.00
_cell.angle_gamma   90.00
#
_symmetry.space_group_name_H-M   'P 1'
#
loop_
_entity.id
_entity.type
_entity.pdbx_description
1 polymer ?
#
loop_
_entity_poly.entity_id
_entity_poly.type
_entity_poly.pdbx_seq_one_letter_code
_entity_poly.pdbx_strand_id
1 'polypeptide(L)'
;VSQVALVIPQMVKLASMLDEKQLSSTAAKTVLNEIVTTQQDPEVVAKNMQLLQVSDETELVMIVEKVLSDNQKAADDVRSGEMKAIGFLVGQVMKQSQGRANPAKVQELIKKQLGI
;
A
#
# COMPACT_ATOMS: atom_id res chain seq x y z
N VAL A 1 3.62 -17.16 -29.48
CA VAL A 1 2.56 -17.94 -28.80
C VAL A 1 3.07 -18.67 -27.55
N SER A 2 4.33 -19.16 -27.52
CA SER A 2 4.85 -19.92 -26.35
C SER A 2 5.12 -19.13 -25.05
N GLN A 3 5.41 -17.83 -25.06
CA GLN A 3 5.69 -17.07 -23.83
C GLN A 3 4.44 -16.77 -22.98
N VAL A 4 3.27 -16.60 -23.60
CA VAL A 4 2.02 -16.27 -22.89
C VAL A 4 1.45 -17.49 -22.16
N ALA A 5 1.64 -18.70 -22.71
CA ALA A 5 1.11 -19.93 -22.12
C ALA A 5 1.81 -20.33 -20.79
N LEU A 6 3.08 -19.95 -20.60
CA LEU A 6 3.84 -20.28 -19.38
C LEU A 6 3.53 -19.34 -18.20
N VAL A 7 2.76 -18.26 -18.41
CA VAL A 7 2.52 -17.20 -17.43
C VAL A 7 1.12 -17.29 -16.78
N ILE A 8 0.24 -18.18 -17.26
CA ILE A 8 -1.13 -18.31 -16.73
C ILE A 8 -1.13 -18.61 -15.21
N PRO A 9 -0.35 -19.57 -14.68
CA PRO A 9 -0.33 -19.82 -13.23
C PRO A 9 0.13 -18.60 -12.42
N GLN A 10 1.11 -17.86 -12.93
CA GLN A 10 1.65 -16.65 -12.30
C GLN A 10 0.63 -15.51 -12.35
N MET A 11 -0.16 -15.38 -13.42
CA MET A 11 -1.25 -14.40 -13.49
C MET A 11 -2.37 -14.72 -12.50
N VAL A 12 -2.75 -16.00 -12.38
CA VAL A 12 -3.74 -16.43 -11.37
C VAL A 12 -3.24 -16.10 -9.97
N LYS A 13 -1.98 -16.45 -9.66
CA LYS A 13 -1.37 -16.13 -8.36
C LYS A 13 -1.31 -14.62 -8.11
N LEU A 14 -0.88 -13.82 -9.10
CA LEU A 14 -0.84 -12.36 -8.98
C LEU A 14 -2.23 -11.77 -8.73
N ALA A 15 -3.27 -12.29 -9.39
CA ALA A 15 -4.65 -11.88 -9.14
C ALA A 15 -5.09 -12.21 -7.71
N SER A 16 -4.79 -13.41 -7.22
CA SER A 16 -5.06 -13.80 -5.82
C SER A 16 -4.34 -12.89 -4.82
N MET A 17 -3.07 -12.57 -5.06
CA MET A 17 -2.32 -11.63 -4.21
C MET A 17 -2.95 -10.23 -4.16
N LEU A 18 -3.56 -9.78 -5.25
CA LEU A 18 -4.28 -8.50 -5.30
C LEU A 18 -5.60 -8.56 -4.53
N ASP A 19 -6.37 -9.64 -4.69
CA ASP A 19 -7.64 -9.88 -3.97
C ASP A 19 -7.41 -10.00 -2.46
N GLU A 20 -6.34 -10.68 -2.06
CA GLU A 20 -5.89 -10.81 -0.67
C GLU A 20 -5.24 -9.53 -0.11
N LYS A 21 -5.20 -8.44 -0.91
CA LYS A 21 -4.61 -7.14 -0.56
C LYS A 21 -3.12 -7.22 -0.17
N GLN A 22 -2.41 -8.25 -0.61
CA GLN A 22 -0.97 -8.36 -0.43
C GLN A 22 -0.19 -7.38 -1.32
N LEU A 23 -0.81 -6.88 -2.39
CA LEU A 23 -0.24 -5.89 -3.30
C LEU A 23 -1.20 -4.72 -3.52
N SER A 24 -0.66 -3.52 -3.74
CA SER A 24 -1.46 -2.41 -4.30
C SER A 24 -1.62 -2.60 -5.81
N SER A 25 -2.60 -1.94 -6.43
CA SER A 25 -2.78 -2.01 -7.89
C SER A 25 -1.54 -1.52 -8.64
N THR A 26 -0.80 -0.55 -8.08
CA THR A 26 0.46 -0.08 -8.66
C THR A 26 1.55 -1.14 -8.53
N ALA A 27 1.70 -1.74 -7.35
CA ALA A 27 2.66 -2.81 -7.12
C ALA A 27 2.38 -4.03 -8.02
N ALA A 28 1.12 -4.44 -8.15
CA ALA A 28 0.73 -5.55 -9.01
C ALA A 28 1.04 -5.29 -10.49
N LYS A 29 0.89 -4.05 -10.99
CA LYS A 29 1.33 -3.69 -12.35
C LYS A 29 2.85 -3.82 -12.53
N THR A 30 3.62 -3.41 -11.53
CA THR A 30 5.08 -3.58 -11.54
C THR A 30 5.47 -5.05 -11.58
N VAL A 31 4.86 -5.88 -10.72
CA VAL A 31 5.11 -7.33 -10.69
C VAL A 31 4.68 -7.98 -12.01
N LEU A 32 3.53 -7.60 -12.58
CA LEU A 32 3.06 -8.12 -13.86
C LEU A 32 4.08 -7.92 -14.99
N ASN A 33 4.66 -6.73 -15.09
CA ASN A 33 5.66 -6.44 -16.12
C ASN A 33 6.91 -7.34 -16.01
N GLU A 34 7.31 -7.65 -14.78
CA GLU A 34 8.45 -8.52 -14.52
C GLU A 34 8.15 -9.98 -14.90
N ILE A 35 7.05 -10.54 -14.37
CA ILE A 35 6.73 -11.98 -14.52
C ILE A 35 6.40 -12.36 -15.97
N VAL A 36 5.89 -11.42 -16.78
CA VAL A 36 5.64 -11.67 -18.22
C VAL A 36 6.95 -11.93 -18.98
N THR A 37 8.05 -11.34 -18.52
CA THR A 37 9.37 -11.49 -19.15
C THR A 37 10.16 -12.63 -18.51
N THR A 38 10.20 -12.68 -17.18
CA THR A 38 11.07 -13.60 -16.42
C THR A 38 10.41 -14.94 -16.11
N GLN A 39 9.08 -15.02 -16.18
CA GLN A 39 8.27 -16.19 -15.79
C GLN A 39 8.46 -16.60 -14.32
N GLN A 40 9.04 -15.70 -13.50
CA GLN A 40 9.25 -15.91 -12.09
C GLN A 40 7.93 -15.88 -11.32
N ASP A 41 7.94 -16.46 -10.13
CA ASP A 41 6.81 -16.41 -9.21
C ASP A 41 6.55 -14.95 -8.75
N PRO A 42 5.31 -14.44 -8.86
CA PRO A 42 4.98 -13.06 -8.53
C PRO A 42 5.21 -12.70 -7.06
N GLU A 43 5.11 -13.67 -6.14
CA GLU A 43 5.38 -13.45 -4.72
C GLU A 43 6.87 -13.24 -4.47
N VAL A 44 7.71 -14.02 -5.17
CA VAL A 44 9.17 -13.85 -5.11
C VAL A 44 9.58 -12.50 -5.66
N VAL A 45 9.03 -12.09 -6.82
CA VAL A 45 9.28 -10.77 -7.40
C VAL A 45 8.84 -9.66 -6.44
N ALA A 46 7.62 -9.74 -5.92
CA ALA A 46 7.09 -8.77 -4.98
C ALA A 46 7.95 -8.63 -3.72
N LYS A 47 8.41 -9.75 -3.16
CA LYS A 47 9.28 -9.76 -1.97
C LYS A 47 10.65 -9.13 -2.26
N ASN A 48 11.27 -9.50 -3.37
CA ASN A 48 12.58 -8.98 -3.77
C ASN A 48 12.54 -7.47 -4.04
N MET A 49 11.44 -6.99 -4.61
CA MET A 49 11.21 -5.57 -4.88
C MET A 49 10.61 -4.82 -3.68
N GLN A 50 10.42 -5.48 -2.54
CA GLN A 50 9.81 -4.92 -1.32
C GLN A 50 8.42 -4.30 -1.57
N LEU A 51 7.63 -4.88 -2.47
CA LEU A 51 6.33 -4.36 -2.92
C LEU A 51 5.13 -4.90 -2.15
N LEU A 52 5.33 -5.87 -1.25
CA LEU A 52 4.26 -6.40 -0.41
C LEU A 52 3.68 -5.30 0.49
N GLN A 53 2.36 -5.24 0.57
CA GLN A 53 1.67 -4.30 1.45
C GLN A 53 2.01 -4.58 2.91
N VAL A 54 2.17 -3.50 3.67
CA VAL A 54 2.30 -3.60 5.13
C VAL A 54 0.94 -3.99 5.69
N SER A 55 0.80 -5.26 6.07
CA SER A 55 -0.39 -5.79 6.75
C SER A 55 -0.28 -5.70 8.27
N ASP A 56 0.93 -5.50 8.81
CA ASP A 56 1.16 -5.34 10.24
C ASP A 56 0.57 -4.00 10.69
N GLU A 57 -0.54 -4.08 11.42
CA GLU A 57 -1.22 -2.92 11.98
C GLU A 57 -0.30 -2.13 12.92
N THR A 58 0.67 -2.79 13.57
CA THR A 58 1.64 -2.15 14.47
C THR A 58 2.60 -1.25 13.72
N GLU A 59 3.20 -1.73 12.62
CA GLU A 59 4.09 -0.92 11.76
C GLU A 59 3.32 0.28 11.19
N LEU A 60 2.09 0.04 10.72
CA LEU A 60 1.27 1.09 10.13
C LEU A 60 0.86 2.16 11.15
N VAL A 61 0.50 1.76 12.37
CA VAL A 61 0.20 2.70 13.47
C VAL A 61 1.41 3.57 13.80
N MET A 62 2.61 3.00 13.92
CA MET A 62 3.83 3.79 14.18
C MET A 62 4.11 4.82 13.08
N ILE A 63 3.89 4.47 11.81
CA ILE A 63 4.03 5.41 10.70
C ILE A 63 2.98 6.52 10.81
N VAL A 64 1.72 6.18 11.10
CA VAL A 64 0.64 7.16 11.28
C VAL A 64 0.95 8.13 12.42
N GLU A 65 1.36 7.63 13.58
CA GLU A 65 1.73 8.45 14.75
C GLU A 65 2.87 9.43 14.41
N LYS A 66 3.90 8.94 13.73
CA LYS A 66 5.00 9.78 13.27
C LYS A 66 4.53 10.87 12.31
N VAL A 67 3.73 10.52 11.31
CA VAL A 67 3.19 11.51 10.36
C VAL A 67 2.35 12.56 11.07
N LEU A 68 1.50 12.17 12.02
CA LEU A 68 0.68 13.12 12.77
C LEU A 68 1.55 14.06 13.61
N SER A 69 2.57 13.53 14.29
CA SER A 69 3.54 14.33 15.07
C SER A 69 4.33 15.30 14.19
N ASP A 70 4.76 14.87 12.99
CA ASP A 70 5.51 15.69 12.05
C ASP A 70 4.63 16.75 11.35
N ASN A 71 3.30 16.58 11.38
CA ASN A 71 2.34 17.42 10.66
C ASN A 71 1.20 17.93 11.57
N GLN A 72 1.56 18.44 12.75
CA GLN A 72 0.61 18.84 13.80
C GLN A 72 -0.51 19.77 13.28
N LYS A 73 -0.18 20.75 12.44
CA LYS A 73 -1.17 21.67 11.85
C LYS A 73 -2.24 20.91 11.05
N ALA A 74 -1.84 20.00 10.16
CA ALA A 74 -2.79 19.23 9.36
C ALA A 74 -3.61 18.28 10.24
N ALA A 75 -3.05 17.74 11.34
CA ALA A 75 -3.79 16.94 12.30
C ALA A 75 -4.88 17.77 13.01
N ASP A 76 -4.59 19.01 13.37
CA ASP A 76 -5.54 19.93 14.01
C ASP A 76 -6.63 20.40 13.03
N ASP A 77 -6.27 20.67 11.77
CA ASP A 77 -7.22 20.99 10.69
C ASP A 77 -8.23 19.84 10.48
N VAL A 78 -7.74 18.59 10.45
CA VAL A 78 -8.60 17.40 10.37
C VAL A 78 -9.52 17.27 11.58
N ARG A 79 -9.00 17.48 12.80
CA ARG A 79 -9.81 17.44 14.04
C ARG A 79 -10.90 18.51 14.04
N SER A 80 -10.65 19.63 13.37
CA SER A 80 -11.59 20.76 13.22
C SER A 80 -12.62 20.54 12.10
N GLY A 81 -12.58 19.40 11.41
CA GLY A 81 -13.52 19.03 10.34
C GLY A 81 -13.05 19.40 8.93
N GLU A 82 -11.82 19.91 8.74
CA GLU A 82 -11.28 20.20 7.42
C GLU A 82 -10.79 18.92 6.74
N MET A 83 -11.73 18.20 6.12
CA MET A 83 -11.47 16.90 5.50
C MET A 83 -10.50 16.94 4.30
N LYS A 84 -10.09 18.11 3.80
CA LYS A 84 -9.01 18.18 2.79
C LYS A 84 -7.65 17.82 3.38
N ALA A 85 -7.40 18.17 4.64
CA ALA A 85 -6.15 17.88 5.32
C ALA A 85 -5.93 16.37 5.54
N ILE A 86 -7.00 15.56 5.58
CA ILE A 86 -6.87 14.10 5.73
C ILE A 86 -6.20 13.47 4.51
N GLY A 87 -6.50 13.97 3.30
CA GLY A 87 -5.90 13.45 2.07
C GLY A 87 -4.40 13.74 2.01
N PHE A 88 -3.98 14.90 2.52
CA PHE A 88 -2.56 15.23 2.66
C PHE A 88 -1.86 14.27 3.63
N LEU A 89 -2.43 14.05 4.83
CA LEU A 89 -1.87 13.12 5.82
C LEU A 89 -1.79 11.68 5.29
N VAL A 90 -2.83 11.20 4.60
CA VAL A 90 -2.81 9.91 3.90
C VAL A 90 -1.64 9.89 2.90
N GLY A 91 -1.45 10.94 2.10
CA GLY A 91 -0.32 11.05 1.18
C GLY A 91 1.05 10.96 1.85
N GLN A 92 1.21 11.58 3.03
CA GLN A 92 2.46 11.50 3.80
C GLN A 92 2.73 10.08 4.31
N VAL A 93 1.71 9.39 4.84
CA VAL A 93 1.83 7.98 5.26
C VAL A 93 2.13 7.07 4.07
N MET A 94 1.49 7.30 2.93
CA MET A 94 1.78 6.57 1.70
C MET A 94 3.24 6.76 1.25
N LYS A 95 3.77 7.98 1.35
CA LYS A 95 5.18 8.26 1.04
C LYS A 95 6.13 7.54 2.01
N GLN A 96 5.87 7.61 3.32
CA GLN A 96 6.74 7.02 4.33
C GLN A 96 6.72 5.48 4.30
N SER A 97 5.56 4.89 3.96
CA SER A 97 5.44 3.45 3.73
C SER A 97 5.95 2.99 2.36
N GLN A 98 6.45 3.90 1.51
CA GLN A 98 6.90 3.63 0.14
C GLN A 98 5.79 3.03 -0.75
N GLY A 99 4.56 3.47 -0.56
CA GLY A 99 3.41 2.98 -1.33
C GLY A 99 2.88 1.62 -0.87
N ARG A 100 3.44 1.05 0.21
CA ARG A 100 3.05 -0.27 0.73
C ARG A 100 1.86 -0.20 1.68
N ALA A 101 1.51 0.97 2.21
CA ALA A 101 0.30 1.11 3.02
C ALA A 101 -0.98 1.07 2.16
N ASN A 102 -2.08 0.62 2.77
CA ASN A 102 -3.39 0.73 2.16
C ASN A 102 -4.02 2.10 2.49
N PRO A 103 -4.37 2.94 1.50
CA PRO A 103 -4.84 4.31 1.76
C PRO A 103 -6.15 4.36 2.54
N ALA A 104 -7.06 3.39 2.36
CA ALA A 104 -8.31 3.33 3.11
C ALA A 104 -8.03 3.01 4.59
N LYS A 105 -7.19 2.01 4.87
CA LYS A 105 -6.80 1.64 6.23
C LYS A 105 -6.02 2.78 6.92
N VAL A 106 -5.15 3.47 6.18
CA VAL A 106 -4.44 4.66 6.68
C VAL A 106 -5.43 5.74 7.10
N GLN A 107 -6.43 6.03 6.26
CA GLN A 107 -7.44 7.03 6.57
C GLN A 107 -8.24 6.66 7.82
N GLU A 108 -8.63 5.39 7.97
CA GLU A 108 -9.28 4.88 9.19
C GLU A 108 -8.40 5.05 10.44
N LEU A 109 -7.11 4.71 10.35
CA LEU A 109 -6.18 4.84 11.47
C LEU A 109 -5.93 6.29 11.85
N ILE A 110 -5.81 7.20 10.88
CA ILE A 110 -5.70 8.64 11.14
C ILE A 110 -6.92 9.15 11.93
N LYS A 111 -8.12 8.80 11.48
CA LYS A 111 -9.36 9.18 12.18
C LYS A 111 -9.40 8.65 13.61
N LYS A 112 -9.09 7.35 13.77
CA LYS A 112 -9.00 6.69 15.07
C LYS A 112 -8.01 7.38 16.01
N GLN A 113 -6.81 7.74 15.53
CA GLN A 113 -5.78 8.38 16.34
C GLN A 113 -6.13 9.83 16.71
N LEU A 114 -6.91 10.51 15.88
CA LEU A 114 -7.39 11.88 16.13
C LEU A 114 -8.70 11.92 16.94
N GLY A 115 -9.35 10.77 17.15
CA GLY A 115 -10.59 10.65 17.91
C GLY A 115 -11.84 11.13 17.16
N ILE A 116 -11.86 11.01 15.83
CA ILE A 116 -12.95 11.46 14.95
C ILE A 116 -13.50 10.36 14.05
#